data_AF-A0A961TRF9-F1
#
_entry.id   AF-A0A961TRF9-F1
#
_cell.length_a   1.000
_cell.length_b   1.000
_cell.length_c   1.000
_cell.angle_alpha   90.00
_cell.angle_beta   90.00
_cell.angle_gamma   90.00
#
_symmetry.space_group_name_H-M   'P 1'
#
loop_
_entity.id
_entity.type
_entity.pdbx_description
1 polymer ?
#
loop_
_entity_poly.entity_id
_entity_poly.type
_entity_poly.pdbx_seq_one_letter_code
_entity_poly.pdbx_strand_id
1 'polypeptide(L)'
;MFGISRDALWAFGVHILTASGAFFAFLSLVAAAEKDFTKSFLWMGIALAVDGVDGPLARKLEVKKWWPFWSGDMLDAVIDYVTYVMIPAFILYQSGLMGKNFSFLSAA
;
A
#
# COMPACT_ATOMS: atom_id res chain seq x y z
N MET A 1 23.60 -26.42 2.38
CA MET A 1 23.29 -25.00 2.66
C MET A 1 22.36 -24.56 1.53
N PHE A 2 21.11 -24.20 1.82
CA PHE A 2 20.07 -23.99 0.80
C PHE A 2 20.53 -22.99 -0.28
N GLY A 3 20.75 -23.48 -1.50
CA GLY A 3 21.23 -22.69 -2.63
C GLY A 3 20.10 -21.89 -3.26
N ILE A 4 19.66 -20.81 -2.63
CA ILE A 4 18.68 -19.90 -3.22
C ILE A 4 19.38 -19.14 -4.36
N SER A 5 18.83 -19.21 -5.57
CA SER A 5 19.38 -18.51 -6.73
C SER A 5 19.25 -16.99 -6.58
N ARG A 6 20.10 -16.24 -7.28
CA ARG A 6 20.01 -14.77 -7.32
C ARG A 6 18.64 -14.30 -7.81
N ASP A 7 18.06 -14.99 -8.79
CA ASP A 7 16.75 -14.66 -9.35
C ASP A 7 15.63 -14.90 -8.34
N ALA A 8 15.71 -15.96 -7.53
CA ALA A 8 14.78 -16.19 -6.43
C ALA A 8 14.87 -15.08 -5.37
N LEU A 9 16.07 -14.58 -5.06
CA LEU A 9 16.23 -13.45 -4.14
C LEU A 9 15.60 -12.17 -4.69
N TRP A 10 15.82 -11.85 -5.97
CA TRP A 10 15.18 -10.69 -6.60
C TRP A 10 13.66 -10.82 -6.65
N ALA A 11 13.15 -12.01 -6.96
CA ALA A 11 11.72 -12.29 -6.95
C ALA A 11 11.11 -12.05 -5.56
N PHE A 12 11.80 -12.48 -4.50
CA PHE A 12 11.34 -12.21 -3.13
C PHE A 12 11.41 -10.73 -2.77
N GLY A 13 12.41 -10.00 -3.29
CA GLY A 13 12.55 -8.56 -3.12
C GLY A 13 11.32 -7.78 -3.61
N VAL A 14 10.57 -8.31 -4.59
CA VAL A 14 9.30 -7.71 -5.01
C VAL A 14 8.26 -7.73 -3.90
N HIS A 15 8.17 -8.81 -3.10
CA HIS A 15 7.26 -8.83 -1.94
C HIS A 15 7.65 -7.80 -0.87
N ILE A 16 8.95 -7.56 -0.68
CA ILE A 16 9.43 -6.52 0.23
C ILE A 16 9.10 -5.12 -0.32
N LEU A 17 9.21 -4.93 -1.63
CA LEU A 17 8.77 -3.70 -2.30
C LEU A 17 7.27 -3.47 -2.07
N THR A 18 6.41 -4.43 -2.39
CA THR A 18 4.96 -4.35 -2.14
C THR A 18 4.69 -4.06 -0.66
N ALA A 19 5.31 -4.81 0.27
CA ALA A 19 5.14 -4.61 1.71
C ALA A 19 5.55 -3.22 2.20
N SER A 20 6.48 -2.54 1.53
CA SER A 20 6.84 -1.16 1.86
C SER A 20 5.67 -0.18 1.65
N GLY A 21 4.73 -0.51 0.75
CA GLY A 21 3.48 0.23 0.57
C GLY A 21 2.67 0.34 1.87
N ALA A 22 2.65 -0.72 2.70
CA ALA A 22 1.98 -0.70 4.01
C ALA A 22 2.63 0.31 4.98
N PHE A 23 3.96 0.46 4.93
CA PHE A 23 4.67 1.44 5.73
C PHE A 23 4.31 2.87 5.30
N PHE A 24 4.27 3.15 4.00
CA PHE A 24 3.83 4.46 3.49
C PHE A 24 2.35 4.73 3.78
N ALA A 25 1.49 3.71 3.70
CA ALA A 25 0.09 3.81 4.11
C ALA A 25 -0.03 4.18 5.59
N PHE A 26 0.78 3.57 6.46
CA PHE A 26 0.83 3.93 7.88
C PHE A 26 1.27 5.38 8.10
N LEU A 27 2.33 5.84 7.42
CA LEU A 27 2.77 7.24 7.51
C LEU A 27 1.68 8.22 7.02
N SER A 28 0.95 7.84 5.98
CA SER A 28 -0.19 8.62 5.50
C SER A 28 -1.29 8.72 6.57
N LEU A 29 -1.65 7.61 7.21
CA LEU A 29 -2.66 7.59 8.26
C LEU A 29 -2.26 8.46 9.46
N VAL A 30 -0.99 8.41 9.88
CA VAL A 30 -0.45 9.28 10.95
C VAL A 30 -0.58 10.75 10.55
N ALA A 31 -0.15 11.13 9.35
CA ALA A 31 -0.25 12.50 8.87
C ALA A 31 -1.71 12.99 8.78
N ALA A 32 -2.63 12.12 8.30
CA ALA A 32 -4.05 12.42 8.27
C ALA A 32 -4.62 12.64 9.67
N ALA A 33 -4.20 11.85 10.67
CA ALA A 33 -4.65 11.99 12.05
C ALA A 33 -4.21 13.32 12.66
N GLU A 34 -3.01 13.78 12.31
CA GLU A 34 -2.46 15.11 12.65
C GLU A 34 -3.07 16.26 11.82
N LYS A 35 -4.02 15.97 10.91
CA LYS A 35 -4.64 16.90 9.96
C LYS A 35 -3.66 17.55 8.97
N ASP A 36 -2.49 16.95 8.78
CA ASP A 36 -1.55 17.29 7.72
C ASP A 36 -1.92 16.52 6.45
N PHE A 37 -3.02 16.93 5.81
CA PHE A 37 -3.57 16.24 4.64
C PHE A 37 -2.62 16.29 3.44
N THR A 38 -1.85 17.37 3.29
CA THR A 38 -0.84 17.47 2.23
C THR A 38 0.22 16.38 2.38
N LYS A 39 0.76 16.17 3.58
CA LYS A 39 1.72 15.09 3.85
C LYS A 39 1.07 13.71 3.74
N SER A 40 -0.19 13.56 4.15
CA SER A 40 -0.93 12.31 3.95
C SER A 40 -1.03 11.94 2.46
N PHE A 41 -1.46 12.87 1.61
CA PHE A 41 -1.50 12.65 0.16
C PHE A 41 -0.12 12.42 -0.46
N LEU A 42 0.94 13.06 0.05
CA LEU A 42 2.31 12.78 -0.38
C LEU A 42 2.68 11.32 -0.12
N TRP A 43 2.43 10.81 1.08
CA TRP A 43 2.70 9.40 1.42
C TRP A 43 1.85 8.44 0.61
N MET A 44 0.58 8.75 0.35
CA MET A 44 -0.25 7.97 -0.56
C MET A 44 0.29 7.97 -1.99
N GLY A 45 0.78 9.10 -2.48
CA GLY A 45 1.41 9.19 -3.80
C GLY A 45 2.67 8.31 -3.90
N ILE A 46 3.45 8.22 -2.82
CA ILE A 46 4.60 7.30 -2.75
C ILE A 46 4.13 5.85 -2.72
N ALA A 47 3.09 5.52 -1.96
CA ALA A 47 2.52 4.17 -1.93
C ALA A 47 1.98 3.75 -3.31
N LEU A 48 1.28 4.65 -4.01
CA LEU A 48 0.82 4.47 -5.38
C LEU A 48 1.98 4.23 -6.36
N ALA A 49 3.12 4.91 -6.19
CA ALA A 49 4.29 4.68 -7.01
C ALA A 49 4.91 3.28 -6.78
N VAL A 50 4.82 2.75 -5.56
CA VAL A 50 5.25 1.38 -5.23
C VAL A 50 4.36 0.35 -5.93
N ASP A 51 3.04 0.47 -5.77
CA ASP A 51 2.00 -0.35 -6.42
C ASP A 51 2.17 -0.36 -7.95
N GLY A 52 2.35 0.82 -8.55
CA GLY A 52 2.57 0.92 -9.99
C GLY A 52 3.84 0.20 -10.51
N VAL A 53 4.83 -0.03 -9.65
CA VAL A 53 6.13 -0.64 -10.03
C VAL A 53 6.19 -2.14 -9.71
N ASP A 54 5.57 -2.59 -8.62
CA ASP A 54 5.76 -3.96 -8.14
C ASP A 54 5.12 -5.02 -9.06
N GLY A 55 3.95 -4.76 -9.65
CA GLY A 55 3.26 -5.68 -10.56
C GLY A 55 4.01 -5.90 -11.88
N PRO A 56 4.50 -4.85 -12.57
CA PRO A 56 5.41 -5.01 -13.71
C PRO A 56 6.69 -5.78 -13.34
N LEU A 57 7.28 -5.50 -12.17
CA LEU A 57 8.50 -6.17 -11.72
C LEU A 57 8.25 -7.66 -11.39
N ALA A 58 7.11 -7.97 -10.75
CA ALA A 58 6.69 -9.33 -10.43
C ALA A 58 6.56 -10.21 -11.68
N ARG A 59 5.96 -9.64 -12.74
CA ARG A 59 5.83 -10.31 -14.05
C ARG A 59 7.18 -10.51 -14.71
N LYS A 60 8.04 -9.49 -14.70
CA LYS A 60 9.38 -9.55 -15.31
C LYS A 60 10.28 -10.58 -14.64
N LEU A 61 10.18 -10.75 -13.33
CA LEU A 61 11.00 -11.67 -12.54
C LEU A 61 10.37 -13.06 -12.37
N GLU A 62 9.22 -13.32 -12.99
CA GLU A 62 8.48 -14.59 -12.88
C GLU A 62 8.28 -15.00 -11.40
N VAL A 63 7.84 -14.08 -10.52
CA VAL A 63 7.82 -14.32 -9.05
C VAL A 63 7.10 -15.62 -8.67
N LYS A 64 5.99 -15.96 -9.34
CA LYS A 64 5.22 -17.19 -9.12
C LYS A 64 5.98 -18.48 -9.44
N LYS A 65 7.03 -18.43 -10.28
CA LYS A 65 7.92 -19.56 -10.55
C LYS A 65 8.85 -19.84 -9.36
N TRP A 66 9.35 -18.80 -8.71
CA TRP A 66 10.30 -18.92 -7.60
C TRP A 66 9.61 -19.09 -6.24
N TRP A 67 8.48 -18.40 -6.03
CA TRP A 67 7.74 -18.37 -4.77
C TRP A 67 6.24 -18.65 -4.96
N PRO A 68 5.85 -19.85 -5.44
CA PRO A 68 4.47 -20.16 -5.81
C PRO A 68 3.47 -20.14 -4.63
N PHE A 69 3.97 -20.27 -3.40
CA PHE A 69 3.15 -20.30 -2.18
C PHE A 69 3.06 -18.94 -1.47
N TRP A 70 3.72 -17.92 -2.00
CA TRP A 70 3.61 -16.55 -1.50
C TRP A 70 2.69 -15.74 -2.42
N SER A 71 1.55 -15.33 -1.89
CA SER A 71 0.59 -14.54 -2.65
C SER A 71 0.93 -13.04 -2.57
N GLY A 72 1.74 -12.57 -3.53
CA GLY A 72 1.95 -11.14 -3.76
C GLY A 72 0.64 -10.41 -4.04
N ASP A 73 -0.23 -11.02 -4.84
CA ASP A 73 -1.55 -10.47 -5.19
C ASP A 73 -2.43 -10.20 -3.95
N MET A 74 -2.37 -11.06 -2.92
CA MET A 74 -3.11 -10.85 -1.67
C MET A 74 -2.49 -9.74 -0.82
N LEU A 75 -1.16 -9.69 -0.74
CA LEU A 75 -0.44 -8.64 -0.02
C LEU A 75 -0.77 -7.26 -0.62
N ASP A 76 -0.74 -7.18 -1.94
CA ASP A 76 -1.07 -6.00 -2.72
C ASP A 76 -2.53 -5.57 -2.49
N ALA A 77 -3.49 -6.48 -2.64
CA ALA A 77 -4.91 -6.22 -2.39
C ALA A 77 -5.21 -5.69 -0.98
N VAL A 78 -4.49 -6.17 0.05
CA VAL A 78 -4.62 -5.64 1.42
C VAL A 78 -4.13 -4.21 1.49
N ILE A 79 -3.00 -3.89 0.86
CA ILE A 79 -2.42 -2.55 0.86
C ILE A 79 -3.31 -1.59 0.06
N ASP A 80 -3.80 -2.01 -1.10
CA ASP A 80 -4.75 -1.28 -1.93
C ASP A 80 -6.03 -0.91 -1.20
N TYR A 81 -6.59 -1.87 -0.44
CA TYR A 81 -7.76 -1.57 0.36
C TYR A 81 -7.46 -0.49 1.41
N VAL A 82 -6.27 -0.53 2.02
CA VAL A 82 -5.86 0.51 2.97
C VAL A 82 -5.68 1.87 2.28
N THR A 83 -4.98 1.91 1.15
CA THR A 83 -4.60 3.15 0.46
C THR A 83 -5.74 3.79 -0.32
N TYR A 84 -6.59 3.00 -0.98
CA TYR A 84 -7.66 3.51 -1.84
C TYR A 84 -9.02 3.60 -1.15
N VAL A 85 -9.24 2.88 -0.06
CA VAL A 85 -10.52 2.90 0.66
C VAL A 85 -10.37 3.49 2.05
N MET A 86 -9.57 2.85 2.91
CA MET A 86 -9.56 3.18 4.34
C MET A 86 -9.00 4.58 4.62
N ILE A 87 -7.86 4.92 4.04
CA ILE A 87 -7.22 6.22 4.28
C ILE A 87 -8.07 7.38 3.71
N PRO A 88 -8.58 7.33 2.47
CA PRO A 88 -9.49 8.34 1.96
C PRO A 88 -10.74 8.53 2.81
N ALA A 89 -11.37 7.45 3.24
CA ALA A 89 -12.50 7.49 4.17
C ALA A 89 -12.13 8.18 5.49
N PHE A 90 -10.97 7.81 6.06
CA PHE A 90 -10.46 8.43 7.27
C PHE A 90 -10.17 9.93 7.10
N ILE A 91 -9.57 10.35 5.98
CA ILE A 91 -9.32 11.76 5.66
C ILE A 91 -10.65 12.51 5.58
N LEU A 92 -11.65 11.96 4.89
CA LEU A 92 -12.96 12.60 4.77
C LEU A 92 -13.61 12.79 6.14
N TYR A 93 -13.60 11.75 6.98
CA TYR A 93 -14.06 11.82 8.36
C TYR A 93 -13.30 12.87 9.18
N GLN A 94 -11.97 12.82 9.17
CA GLN A 94 -11.08 13.63 10.01
C GLN A 94 -11.03 15.11 9.56
N SER A 95 -11.26 15.39 8.28
CA SER A 95 -11.30 16.74 7.71
C SER A 95 -12.45 17.59 8.25
N GLY A 96 -13.57 16.95 8.61
CA GLY A 96 -14.79 17.64 8.99
C GLY A 96 -15.47 18.43 7.85
N LEU A 97 -15.06 18.20 6.58
CA LEU A 97 -15.57 18.93 5.41
C LEU A 97 -17.09 18.85 5.25
N MET A 98 -17.68 17.72 5.64
CA MET A 98 -19.13 17.48 5.54
C MET A 98 -19.89 17.95 6.80
N GLY A 99 -19.20 18.52 7.78
CA GLY A 99 -19.75 18.80 9.11
C GLY A 99 -19.79 17.57 10.01
N LYS A 100 -19.85 17.80 11.33
CA LYS A 100 -19.61 16.77 12.36
C LYS A 100 -20.54 15.54 12.26
N ASN A 101 -21.78 15.73 11.81
CA ASN A 101 -22.79 14.68 11.74
C ASN A 101 -22.70 13.85 10.43
N PHE A 102 -22.35 14.49 9.32
CA PHE A 102 -22.32 13.81 8.01
C PHE A 102 -20.95 13.23 7.68
N SER A 103 -19.87 13.71 8.31
CA SER A 103 -18.51 13.22 8.01
C SER A 103 -18.33 11.72 8.27
N PHE A 104 -19.03 11.15 9.28
CA PHE A 104 -19.05 9.71 9.50
C PHE A 104 -19.85 8.96 8.43
N LEU A 105 -21.02 9.48 8.05
CA LEU A 105 -21.87 8.87 7.01
C LEU A 105 -21.22 8.92 5.62
N SER A 106 -20.49 9.98 5.31
CA SER A 106 -19.81 10.13 4.01
C SER A 106 -18.55 9.27 3.90
N ALA A 107 -17.95 8.89 5.03
CA ALA A 107 -16.76 8.04 5.09
C ALA A 107 -17.07 6.54 5.14
N ALA A 108 -18.31 6.15 5.44
CA ALA A 108 -18.78 4.77 5.49
C ALA A 108 -19.26 4.28 4.12
#